data_AF-A0A4R1MNF4-F1
#
_entry.id   AF-A0A4R1MNF4-F1
#
_cell.length_a   1.000
_cell.length_b   1.000
_cell.length_c   1.000
_cell.angle_alpha   90.00
_cell.angle_beta   90.00
_cell.angle_gamma   90.00
#
_symmetry.space_group_name_H-M   'P 1'
#
loop_
_entity.id
_entity.type
_entity.pdbx_description
1 polymer ?
#
loop_
_entity_poly.entity_id
_entity_poly.type
_entity_poly.pdbx_seq_one_letter_code
_entity_poly.pdbx_strand_id
1 'polypeptide(L)'
;MNGAQLASAWLSDFETQLVNASLNEGPIEDILDGPRLTLTRVIKLVNGIVLVNDAAGITHIGEIQTTLEGMLHAIDGVLPRQAREMTIAQARPRLAPLVAEVPQLQEWLRQLAPFISPFGDLWK
;
A
#
# COMPACT_ATOMS: atom_id res chain seq x y z
N MET A 1 -7.70 16.86 6.32
CA MET A 1 -7.21 15.47 6.39
C MET A 1 -5.72 15.55 6.11
N ASN A 2 -4.86 15.06 7.02
CA ASN A 2 -3.40 15.07 6.79
C ASN A 2 -2.99 13.89 5.89
N GLY A 3 -1.74 13.90 5.38
CA GLY A 3 -1.24 12.85 4.51
C GLY A 3 -1.41 11.41 5.04
N ALA A 4 -1.22 11.19 6.35
CA ALA A 4 -1.41 9.86 6.95
C ALA A 4 -2.86 9.40 6.98
N GLN A 5 -3.82 10.30 7.25
CA GLN A 5 -5.25 9.98 7.19
C GLN A 5 -5.71 9.67 5.76
N LEU A 6 -5.21 10.42 4.77
CA LEU A 6 -5.50 10.15 3.36
C LEU A 6 -4.89 8.81 2.91
N ALA A 7 -3.66 8.51 3.33
CA ALA A 7 -3.01 7.22 3.07
C ALA A 7 -3.81 6.06 3.68
N SER A 8 -4.31 6.22 4.92
CA SER A 8 -5.15 5.21 5.58
C SER A 8 -6.45 4.95 4.82
N ALA A 9 -7.12 6.00 4.33
CA ALA A 9 -8.33 5.86 3.52
C ALA A 9 -8.06 5.15 2.18
N TRP A 10 -6.96 5.47 1.51
CA TRP A 10 -6.55 4.79 0.28
C TRP A 10 -6.10 3.35 0.51
N LEU A 11 -5.57 3.01 1.69
CA LEU A 11 -5.31 1.62 2.07
C LEU A 11 -6.60 0.79 2.20
N SER A 12 -7.69 1.37 2.74
CA SER A 12 -8.99 0.69 2.75
C SER A 12 -9.56 0.48 1.34
N ASP A 13 -9.36 1.45 0.46
CA ASP A 13 -9.75 1.31 -0.96
C ASP A 13 -8.92 0.22 -1.64
N PHE A 14 -7.60 0.21 -1.43
CA PHE A 14 -6.72 -0.86 -1.88
C PHE A 14 -7.16 -2.24 -1.37
N GLU A 15 -7.46 -2.39 -0.08
CA GLU A 15 -7.94 -3.63 0.51
C GLU A 15 -9.21 -4.13 -0.18
N THR A 16 -10.18 -3.23 -0.34
CA THR A 16 -11.45 -3.52 -1.02
C THR A 16 -11.23 -3.97 -2.45
N GLN A 17 -10.37 -3.27 -3.20
CA GLN A 17 -10.03 -3.63 -4.56
C GLN A 17 -9.32 -4.98 -4.63
N LEU A 18 -8.42 -5.29 -3.70
CA LEU A 18 -7.68 -6.55 -3.68
C LEU A 18 -8.58 -7.75 -3.30
N VAL A 19 -9.52 -7.55 -2.39
CA VAL A 19 -10.56 -8.54 -2.07
C VAL A 19 -11.44 -8.79 -3.30
N ASN A 20 -11.92 -7.74 -3.97
CA ASN A 20 -12.73 -7.87 -5.19
C ASN A 20 -11.95 -8.53 -6.34
N ALA A 21 -10.68 -8.16 -6.51
CA ALA A 21 -9.77 -8.79 -7.45
C ALA A 21 -9.66 -10.30 -7.22
N SER A 22 -9.63 -10.72 -5.95
CA SER A 22 -9.59 -12.12 -5.56
C SER A 22 -10.88 -12.89 -5.87
N LEU A 23 -11.99 -12.21 -6.14
CA LEU A 23 -13.28 -12.83 -6.48
C LEU A 23 -13.53 -12.89 -8.00
N ASN A 24 -12.86 -12.05 -8.77
CA ASN A 24 -13.02 -11.96 -10.21
C ASN A 24 -12.24 -13.04 -10.97
N GLU A 25 -12.61 -13.22 -12.24
CA GLU A 25 -11.92 -14.03 -13.24
C GLU A 25 -11.51 -13.14 -14.41
N GLY A 26 -10.33 -13.39 -14.99
CA GLY A 26 -9.79 -12.58 -16.07
C GLY A 26 -8.26 -12.49 -16.04
N PRO A 27 -7.67 -11.72 -16.96
CA PRO A 27 -6.24 -11.44 -16.98
C PRO A 27 -5.82 -10.78 -15.66
N ILE A 28 -4.75 -11.30 -15.06
CA ILE A 28 -4.27 -10.79 -13.77
C ILE A 28 -3.82 -9.32 -13.86
N GLU A 29 -3.35 -8.89 -15.03
CA GLU A 29 -2.92 -7.50 -15.29
C GLU A 29 -4.10 -6.53 -15.13
N ASP A 30 -5.22 -6.81 -15.79
CA ASP A 30 -6.44 -5.99 -15.70
C ASP A 30 -7.01 -5.97 -14.29
N ILE A 31 -6.99 -7.13 -13.62
CA ILE A 31 -7.53 -7.29 -12.27
C ILE A 31 -6.69 -6.53 -11.23
N LEU A 32 -5.37 -6.52 -11.37
CA LEU A 32 -4.45 -5.92 -10.39
C LEU A 32 -4.05 -4.48 -10.72
N ASP A 33 -4.37 -3.94 -11.90
CA ASP A 33 -4.01 -2.56 -12.27
C ASP A 33 -4.55 -1.53 -11.26
N GLY A 34 -5.84 -1.65 -10.89
CA GLY A 34 -6.48 -0.81 -9.88
C GLY A 34 -5.79 -0.87 -8.51
N PRO A 35 -5.73 -2.05 -7.85
CA PRO A 35 -5.05 -2.21 -6.57
C PRO A 35 -3.61 -1.69 -6.61
N ARG A 36 -2.86 -2.02 -7.65
CA ARG A 36 -1.47 -1.61 -7.83
C ARG A 36 -1.32 -0.09 -7.94
N LEU A 37 -2.18 0.56 -8.71
CA LEU A 37 -2.21 2.02 -8.85
C LEU A 37 -2.52 2.69 -7.50
N THR A 38 -3.51 2.17 -6.77
CA THR A 38 -3.90 2.67 -5.46
C THR A 38 -2.76 2.55 -4.46
N LEU A 39 -2.10 1.39 -4.38
CA LEU A 39 -0.95 1.18 -3.51
C LEU A 39 0.23 2.09 -3.89
N THR A 40 0.50 2.28 -5.17
CA THR A 40 1.54 3.21 -5.64
C THR A 40 1.26 4.65 -5.21
N ARG A 41 -0.01 5.07 -5.20
CA ARG A 41 -0.41 6.39 -4.69
C ARG A 41 -0.20 6.50 -3.18
N VAL A 42 -0.53 5.46 -2.43
CA VAL A 42 -0.26 5.39 -0.98
C VAL A 42 1.24 5.55 -0.72
N ILE A 43 2.10 4.79 -1.42
CA ILE A 43 3.56 4.88 -1.28
C ILE A 43 4.05 6.30 -1.54
N LYS A 44 3.63 6.92 -2.65
CA LYS A 44 4.02 8.31 -2.97
C LYS A 44 3.59 9.29 -1.89
N LEU A 45 2.39 9.12 -1.36
CA LEU A 45 1.87 9.97 -0.30
C LEU A 45 2.67 9.81 0.99
N VAL A 46 2.93 8.57 1.42
CA VAL A 46 3.73 8.26 2.62
C VAL A 46 5.16 8.79 2.47
N ASN A 47 5.78 8.62 1.31
CA ASN A 47 7.11 9.17 1.01
C ASN A 47 7.15 10.71 1.02
N GLY A 48 6.00 11.36 0.83
CA GLY A 48 5.85 12.81 0.90
C GLY A 48 5.54 13.35 2.29
N ILE A 49 5.32 12.49 3.30
CA ILE A 49 5.05 12.92 4.67
C ILE A 49 6.33 13.53 5.25
N VAL A 50 6.23 14.75 5.74
CA VAL A 50 7.33 15.44 6.41
C VAL A 50 7.17 15.29 7.91
N LEU A 51 8.21 14.77 8.57
CA LEU A 51 8.22 14.57 10.01
C LEU A 51 8.91 15.74 10.73
N VAL A 52 8.57 15.92 12.01
CA VAL A 52 9.43 16.65 12.95
C VAL A 52 10.72 15.84 13.15
N ASN A 53 11.82 16.51 13.48
CA ASN A 53 13.13 15.85 13.65
C ASN A 53 13.16 14.98 14.92
N ASP A 54 12.64 13.76 14.80
CA ASP A 54 12.53 12.77 15.87
C ASP A 54 12.92 11.37 15.35
N ALA A 55 13.80 10.70 16.09
CA ALA A 55 14.36 9.40 15.69
C ALA A 55 13.32 8.26 15.69
N ALA A 56 12.33 8.31 16.59
CA ALA A 56 11.25 7.32 16.62
C ALA A 56 10.33 7.50 15.42
N GLY A 57 9.98 8.75 15.08
CA GLY A 57 9.23 9.07 13.87
C GLY A 57 9.90 8.56 12.59
N ILE A 58 11.21 8.77 12.46
CA ILE A 58 12.01 8.31 11.29
C ILE A 58 12.02 6.78 11.19
N THR A 59 12.20 6.08 12.31
CA THR A 59 12.18 4.61 12.32
C THR A 59 10.79 4.10 11.91
N HIS A 60 9.75 4.68 12.50
CA HIS A 60 8.36 4.27 12.30
C HIS A 60 7.91 4.47 10.85
N ILE A 61 8.24 5.61 10.22
CA ILE A 61 7.92 5.82 8.79
C ILE A 61 8.70 4.86 7.89
N GLY A 62 9.94 4.53 8.23
CA GLY A 62 10.76 3.57 7.47
C GLY A 62 10.17 2.16 7.46
N GLU A 63 9.59 1.71 8.59
CA GLU A 63 8.87 0.44 8.67
C GLU A 63 7.63 0.44 7.77
N ILE A 64 6.83 1.51 7.83
CA ILE A 64 5.64 1.67 6.95
C ILE A 64 6.06 1.63 5.48
N GLN A 65 7.10 2.38 5.10
CA GLN A 65 7.61 2.42 3.72
C GLN A 65 8.07 1.04 3.25
N THR A 66 8.85 0.34 4.08
CA THR A 66 9.37 -1.00 3.75
C THR A 66 8.23 -1.99 3.53
N THR A 67 7.20 -1.98 4.38
CA THR A 67 6.04 -2.85 4.22
C THR A 67 5.26 -2.52 2.96
N LEU A 68 4.97 -1.24 2.68
CA LEU A 68 4.26 -0.84 1.46
C LEU A 68 5.01 -1.23 0.18
N GLU A 69 6.34 -1.05 0.15
CA GLU A 69 7.18 -1.49 -0.97
C GLU A 69 7.19 -3.02 -1.11
N GLY A 70 7.23 -3.74 0.01
CA GLY A 70 7.09 -5.21 0.04
C GLY A 70 5.76 -5.68 -0.57
N MET A 71 4.65 -5.03 -0.22
CA MET A 71 3.33 -5.33 -0.81
C MET A 71 3.32 -5.06 -2.32
N LEU A 72 3.90 -3.94 -2.77
CA LEU A 72 3.98 -3.62 -4.19
C LEU A 72 4.83 -4.66 -4.95
N HIS A 73 5.95 -5.08 -4.38
CA HIS A 73 6.78 -6.15 -4.93
C HIS A 73 6.06 -7.49 -5.00
N ALA A 74 5.22 -7.82 -4.02
CA ALA A 74 4.39 -9.02 -4.04
C ALA A 74 3.38 -8.99 -5.20
N ILE A 75 2.73 -7.84 -5.43
CA ILE A 75 1.83 -7.62 -6.58
C ILE A 75 2.60 -7.71 -7.91
N ASP A 76 3.71 -6.99 -8.04
CA ASP A 76 4.55 -7.01 -9.25
C ASP A 76 5.20 -8.38 -9.52
N GLY A 77 5.29 -9.24 -8.49
CA GLY A 77 5.81 -10.60 -8.56
C GLY A 77 4.79 -11.62 -9.05
N VAL A 78 3.49 -11.30 -9.06
CA VAL A 78 2.44 -12.14 -9.65
C VAL A 78 2.03 -11.68 -11.06
N LEU A 79 2.40 -10.46 -11.46
CA LEU A 79 2.19 -10.01 -12.83
C LEU A 79 2.99 -10.86 -13.83
N PRO A 80 2.45 -11.14 -15.03
CA PRO A 80 3.11 -11.94 -16.04
C PRO A 80 4.43 -11.27 -16.45
N ARG A 81 5.54 -12.01 -16.39
CA ARG A 81 6.82 -11.58 -16.96
C ARG A 81 7.19 -12.57 -18.05
N GLN A 82 7.33 -12.08 -19.28
CA GLN A 82 7.89 -12.79 -20.44
C GLN A 82 7.47 -14.28 -20.53
N ALA A 83 6.27 -14.52 -21.06
CA ALA A 83 5.73 -15.83 -21.48
C ALA A 83 5.16 -16.78 -20.40
N ARG A 84 5.05 -16.38 -19.13
CA ARG A 84 4.23 -17.12 -18.15
C ARG A 84 2.92 -16.39 -17.86
N GLU A 85 1.83 -16.89 -18.42
CA GLU A 85 0.49 -16.51 -18.01
C GLU A 85 0.24 -17.05 -16.59
N MET A 86 0.01 -16.13 -15.64
CA MET A 86 -0.41 -16.46 -14.29
C MET A 86 -1.87 -16.05 -14.14
N THR A 87 -2.71 -16.98 -13.70
CA THR A 87 -4.12 -16.66 -13.45
C THR A 87 -4.29 -16.06 -12.06
N ILE A 88 -5.34 -15.26 -11.86
CA ILE A 88 -5.66 -14.72 -10.54
C ILE A 88 -5.85 -15.84 -9.49
N ALA A 89 -6.40 -16.98 -9.88
CA ALA A 89 -6.56 -18.15 -9.00
C ALA A 89 -5.21 -18.66 -8.46
N GLN A 90 -4.15 -18.64 -9.28
CA GLN A 90 -2.79 -19.01 -8.87
C GLN A 90 -2.13 -17.94 -8.00
N ALA A 91 -2.49 -16.67 -8.20
CA ALA A 91 -1.94 -15.55 -7.44
C ALA A 91 -2.64 -15.33 -6.08
N ARG A 92 -3.92 -15.74 -5.92
CA ARG A 92 -4.72 -15.56 -4.69
C ARG A 92 -3.97 -15.91 -3.39
N PRO A 93 -3.29 -17.08 -3.27
CA PRO A 93 -2.56 -17.41 -2.04
C PRO A 93 -1.43 -16.44 -1.70
N ARG A 94 -0.85 -15.79 -2.71
CA ARG A 94 0.23 -14.79 -2.54
C ARG A 94 -0.32 -13.40 -2.22
N LEU A 95 -1.55 -13.09 -2.66
CA LEU A 95 -2.21 -11.81 -2.43
C LEU A 95 -2.97 -11.77 -1.10
N ALA A 96 -3.47 -12.91 -0.61
CA ALA A 96 -4.23 -12.99 0.64
C ALA A 96 -3.50 -12.41 1.87
N PRO A 97 -2.18 -12.65 2.08
CA PRO A 97 -1.46 -12.03 3.19
C PRO A 97 -1.46 -10.51 3.14
N LEU A 98 -1.45 -9.91 1.95
CA LEU A 98 -1.41 -8.46 1.78
C LEU A 98 -2.68 -7.79 2.36
N VAL A 99 -3.84 -8.44 2.26
CA VAL A 99 -5.08 -7.96 2.88
C VAL A 99 -4.95 -7.93 4.40
N ALA A 100 -4.33 -8.96 4.99
CA ALA A 100 -4.13 -9.04 6.43
C ALA A 100 -3.12 -8.02 6.98
N GLU A 101 -2.22 -7.49 6.12
CA GLU A 101 -1.26 -6.45 6.49
C GLU A 101 -1.89 -5.05 6.58
N VAL A 102 -3.02 -4.81 5.89
CA VAL A 102 -3.64 -3.48 5.81
C VAL A 102 -4.04 -2.91 7.19
N PRO A 103 -4.72 -3.64 8.09
CA PRO A 103 -5.09 -3.09 9.40
C PRO A 103 -3.88 -2.65 10.23
N GLN A 104 -2.78 -3.41 10.17
CA GLN A 104 -1.55 -3.07 10.88
C GLN A 104 -0.89 -1.81 10.32
N LEU A 105 -0.85 -1.66 8.98
CA LEU A 105 -0.37 -0.45 8.33
C LEU A 105 -1.20 0.78 8.68
N GLN A 106 -2.52 0.65 8.75
CA GLN A 106 -3.40 1.74 9.16
C GLN A 106 -3.15 2.16 10.61
N GLU A 107 -2.92 1.19 11.50
CA GLU A 107 -2.56 1.47 12.88
C GLU A 107 -1.20 2.19 12.96
N TRP A 108 -0.20 1.74 12.21
CA TRP A 108 1.09 2.42 12.14
C TRP A 108 0.98 3.85 11.60
N LEU A 109 0.19 4.08 10.55
CA LEU A 109 -0.05 5.43 10.02
C LEU A 109 -0.74 6.33 11.07
N ARG A 110 -1.65 5.78 11.88
CA ARG A 110 -2.27 6.51 12.99
C ARG A 110 -1.25 6.88 14.06
N GLN A 111 -0.36 5.96 14.40
CA GLN A 111 0.73 6.18 15.37
C GLN A 111 1.79 7.15 14.86
N LEU A 112 1.90 7.36 13.54
CA LEU A 112 2.80 8.36 12.96
C LEU A 112 2.34 9.81 13.23
N ALA A 113 1.05 10.02 13.54
CA ALA A 113 0.44 11.35 13.67
C ALA A 113 1.17 12.34 14.60
N PRO A 114 1.71 11.95 15.78
CA PRO A 114 2.45 12.85 16.66
C PRO A 114 3.77 13.37 16.06
N PHE A 115 4.31 12.65 15.06
CA PHE A 115 5.58 12.98 14.42
C PHE A 115 5.41 13.79 13.13
N ILE A 116 4.18 13.94 12.63
CA ILE A 116 3.94 14.68 11.38
C ILE A 116 4.15 16.17 11.65
N SER A 117 4.99 16.80 10.83
CA SER A 117 5.24 18.23 10.91
C SER A 117 3.94 19.00 10.65
N PRO A 118 3.60 20.01 11.47
CA PRO A 118 2.43 20.86 11.25
C PRO A 118 2.53 21.70 9.96
N PHE A 119 3.71 21.76 9.34
CA PHE A 119 3.97 22.44 8.07
C PHE A 119 4.15 21.46 6.89
N GLY A 120 3.90 20.17 7.13
CA GLY A 120 4.48 19.07 6.37
C GLY A 120 3.51 18.32 5.46
N ASP A 121 3.00 18.97 4.42
CA ASP A 121 2.49 18.26 3.25
C ASP A 121 3.13 18.88 1.99
N LEU A 122 3.97 18.12 1.29
CA LEU A 122 4.59 18.53 0.00
C LEU A 122 3.61 18.44 -1.18
N TRP A 123 2.42 17.88 -0.97
CA TRP A 123 1.40 17.68 -1.99
C TRP A 123 0.16 18.48 -1.63
N LYS A 124 -0.01 19.63 -2.29
CA LYS A 124 -1.28 20.36 -2.40
C LYS A 124 -1.83 20.18 -3.80
#